data_AF-A0A1Q3N852-F1
#
_entry.id   AF-A0A1Q3N852-F1
#
_cell.length_a   1.000
_cell.length_b   1.000
_cell.length_c   1.000
_cell.angle_alpha   90.00
_cell.angle_beta   90.00
_cell.angle_gamma   90.00
#
_symmetry.space_group_name_H-M   'P 1'
#
loop_
_entity.id
_entity.type
_entity.pdbx_description
1 polymer ?
#
loop_
_entity_poly.entity_id
_entity_poly.type
_entity_poly.pdbx_seq_one_letter_code
_entity_poly.pdbx_strand_id
1 'polypeptide(L)'
;MNKTISILIMSLCCVMATENTFASPAQNKSVKELIKLSDLENLLHSSLDEMQPALDSEAESMLLKILGKERLTTNQEHLALVELSQLLKDTSSKMFMRPETLQAIEQIYAETLSEEEVQAYLKFLQTPEGKSINQKNLTISSNVFQYMNSLSQKTLNDPEQNLKLKEQLLSIIKPLIQDE
;
A
#
# COMPACT_ATOMS: atom_id res chain seq x y z
N MET A 1 5.39 -74.76 -28.02
CA MET A 1 5.17 -74.42 -26.59
C MET A 1 6.17 -73.31 -26.24
N ASN A 2 6.00 -72.06 -26.68
CA ASN A 2 5.02 -71.04 -26.24
C ASN A 2 4.69 -71.12 -24.76
N LYS A 3 5.51 -70.50 -23.88
CA LYS A 3 5.11 -70.00 -22.55
C LYS A 3 6.23 -69.34 -21.71
N THR A 4 7.17 -68.60 -22.30
CA THR A 4 8.17 -67.84 -21.50
C THR A 4 8.44 -66.41 -22.00
N ILE A 5 7.54 -65.85 -22.80
CA ILE A 5 7.57 -64.43 -23.21
C ILE A 5 6.33 -63.75 -22.61
N SER A 6 6.24 -63.69 -21.28
CA SER A 6 5.13 -63.00 -20.62
C SER A 6 5.50 -62.38 -19.26
N ILE A 7 6.79 -62.23 -18.94
CA ILE A 7 7.26 -61.71 -17.63
C ILE A 7 8.26 -60.55 -17.81
N LEU A 8 8.09 -59.71 -18.83
CA LEU A 8 8.90 -58.49 -18.99
C LEU A 8 8.07 -57.33 -19.57
N ILE A 9 6.83 -57.17 -19.08
CA ILE A 9 6.00 -55.96 -19.28
C ILE A 9 5.59 -55.42 -17.89
N MET A 10 6.51 -55.50 -16.92
CA MET A 10 6.40 -54.81 -15.63
C MET A 10 7.66 -54.00 -15.35
N SER A 11 8.15 -53.30 -16.38
CA SER A 11 9.00 -52.13 -16.17
C SER A 11 8.07 -50.95 -15.89
N LEU A 12 7.63 -50.94 -14.63
CA LEU A 12 7.27 -49.81 -13.81
C LEU A 12 7.38 -48.44 -14.51
N CYS A 13 6.27 -48.00 -15.11
CA CYS A 13 6.00 -46.60 -15.39
C CYS A 13 5.94 -45.83 -14.05
N CYS A 14 7.09 -45.53 -13.44
CA CYS A 14 7.21 -44.39 -12.55
C CYS A 14 7.23 -43.12 -13.40
N VAL A 15 6.09 -42.82 -14.04
CA VAL A 15 5.78 -41.44 -14.39
C VAL A 15 5.50 -40.80 -13.03
N MET A 16 6.54 -40.15 -12.48
CA MET A 16 6.33 -39.16 -11.43
C MET A 16 5.27 -38.21 -11.97
N ALA A 17 4.05 -38.32 -11.45
CA ALA A 17 3.12 -37.23 -11.53
C ALA A 17 3.85 -36.09 -10.83
N THR A 18 4.45 -35.19 -11.60
CA THR A 18 4.72 -33.86 -11.12
C THR A 18 3.36 -33.35 -10.73
N GLU A 19 3.04 -33.40 -9.44
CA GLU A 19 1.94 -32.63 -8.92
C GLU A 19 2.29 -31.18 -9.26
N ASN A 20 1.75 -30.71 -10.38
CA ASN A 20 1.49 -29.30 -10.53
C ASN A 20 0.40 -29.03 -9.50
N THR A 21 0.78 -28.95 -8.23
CA THR A 21 -0.02 -28.34 -7.19
C THR A 21 -0.15 -26.89 -7.60
N PHE A 22 -1.13 -26.61 -8.47
CA PHE A 22 -1.65 -25.27 -8.61
C PHE A 22 -2.17 -24.93 -7.23
N ALA A 23 -1.42 -24.09 -6.54
CA ALA A 23 -1.75 -23.62 -5.21
C ALA A 23 -3.21 -23.14 -5.24
N SER A 24 -4.01 -23.59 -4.28
CA SER A 24 -5.44 -23.35 -4.33
C SER A 24 -5.68 -21.84 -4.20
N PRO A 25 -6.68 -21.26 -4.89
CA PRO A 25 -7.04 -19.87 -4.65
C PRO A 25 -7.31 -19.63 -3.17
N ALA A 26 -6.82 -18.52 -2.62
CA ALA A 26 -7.05 -18.20 -1.22
C ALA A 26 -8.55 -18.07 -0.92
N GLN A 27 -8.97 -18.66 0.20
CA GLN A 27 -10.34 -18.65 0.65
C GLN A 27 -10.64 -17.35 1.38
N ASN A 28 -11.80 -16.75 1.09
CA ASN A 28 -12.25 -15.52 1.75
C ASN A 28 -12.18 -15.57 3.28
N LYS A 29 -12.47 -16.74 3.88
CA LYS A 29 -12.41 -16.90 5.33
C LYS A 29 -10.97 -16.79 5.86
N SER A 30 -10.03 -17.43 5.20
CA SER A 30 -8.61 -17.42 5.57
C SER A 30 -8.00 -16.03 5.39
N VAL A 31 -8.35 -15.35 4.29
CA VAL A 31 -7.93 -13.97 4.02
C VAL A 31 -8.47 -12.99 5.08
N LYS A 32 -9.74 -13.10 5.46
CA LYS A 32 -10.32 -12.26 6.52
C LYS A 32 -9.61 -12.43 7.86
N GLU A 33 -9.31 -13.68 8.22
CA GLU A 33 -8.57 -13.95 9.45
C GLU A 33 -7.14 -13.40 9.36
N LEU A 34 -6.51 -13.50 8.18
CA LEU A 34 -5.16 -12.96 7.96
C LEU A 34 -5.12 -11.45 8.15
N ILE A 35 -6.03 -10.72 7.50
CA ILE A 35 -6.13 -9.26 7.62
C ILE A 35 -6.37 -8.82 9.07
N LYS A 36 -7.19 -9.57 9.80
CA LYS A 36 -7.46 -9.31 11.21
C LYS A 36 -6.23 -9.55 12.09
N LEU A 37 -5.55 -10.70 11.93
CA LEU A 37 -4.36 -11.03 12.73
C LEU A 37 -3.14 -10.17 12.36
N SER A 38 -3.07 -9.67 11.12
CA SER A 38 -2.02 -8.75 10.68
C SER A 38 -2.17 -7.35 11.26
N ASP A 39 -3.26 -7.06 11.96
CA ASP A 39 -3.50 -5.78 12.64
C ASP A 39 -3.57 -4.59 11.65
N LEU A 40 -4.04 -4.85 10.43
CA LEU A 40 -4.02 -3.88 9.32
C LEU A 40 -4.87 -2.64 9.61
N GLU A 41 -6.02 -2.81 10.26
CA GLU A 41 -6.90 -1.69 10.61
C GLU A 41 -6.23 -0.68 11.54
N ASN A 42 -5.51 -1.19 12.55
CA ASN A 42 -4.75 -0.34 13.48
C ASN A 42 -3.58 0.34 12.77
N LEU A 43 -2.88 -0.37 11.88
CA LEU A 43 -1.84 0.26 11.05
C LEU A 43 -2.41 1.41 10.23
N LEU A 44 -3.52 1.21 9.51
CA LEU A 44 -4.12 2.26 8.69
C LEU A 44 -4.49 3.49 9.51
N HIS A 45 -5.02 3.29 10.73
CA HIS A 45 -5.28 4.38 11.67
C HIS A 45 -3.99 5.09 12.12
N SER A 46 -2.98 4.35 12.56
CA SER A 46 -1.70 4.94 13.00
C SER A 46 -0.97 5.66 11.86
N SER A 47 -1.04 5.15 10.64
CA SER A 47 -0.48 5.84 9.46
C SER A 47 -1.15 7.18 9.20
N LEU A 48 -2.46 7.33 9.47
CA LEU A 48 -3.14 8.63 9.39
C LEU A 48 -2.65 9.62 10.45
N ASP A 49 -2.30 9.14 11.65
CA ASP A 49 -1.68 9.98 12.69
C ASP A 49 -0.30 10.46 12.24
N GLU A 50 0.50 9.58 11.66
CA GLU A 50 1.83 9.93 11.13
C GLU A 50 1.74 10.91 9.94
N MET A 51 0.66 10.84 9.16
CA MET A 51 0.40 11.75 8.04
C MET A 51 -0.09 13.15 8.47
N GLN A 52 -0.33 13.40 9.76
CA GLN A 52 -0.85 14.68 10.25
C GLN A 52 -0.11 15.91 9.69
N PRO A 53 1.24 15.97 9.63
CA PRO A 53 1.93 17.13 9.08
C PRO A 53 1.64 17.40 7.60
N ALA A 54 1.41 16.34 6.81
CA ALA A 54 1.04 16.46 5.41
C ALA A 54 -0.40 16.97 5.27
N LEU A 55 -1.31 16.50 6.12
CA LEU A 55 -2.69 16.97 6.18
C LEU A 55 -2.76 18.44 6.63
N ASP A 56 -1.93 18.85 7.59
CA ASP A 56 -1.81 20.24 8.03
C ASP A 56 -1.35 21.15 6.87
N SER A 57 -0.31 20.71 6.13
CA SER A 57 0.19 21.46 4.98
C SER A 57 -0.83 21.57 3.85
N GLU A 58 -1.59 20.50 3.59
CA GLU A 58 -2.65 20.50 2.57
C GLU A 58 -3.81 21.41 2.99
N ALA A 59 -4.23 21.34 4.25
CA ALA A 59 -5.26 22.22 4.81
C ALA A 59 -4.86 23.69 4.71
N GLU A 60 -3.60 24.04 5.02
CA GLU A 60 -3.10 25.41 4.88
C GLU A 60 -3.12 25.87 3.42
N SER A 61 -2.63 25.04 2.49
CA SER A 61 -2.67 25.32 1.05
C SER A 61 -4.08 25.58 0.54
N MET A 62 -5.04 24.73 0.92
CA MET A 62 -6.46 24.90 0.59
C MET A 62 -7.01 26.22 1.14
N LEU A 63 -6.75 26.52 2.42
CA LEU A 63 -7.27 27.71 3.07
C LEU A 63 -6.68 28.99 2.47
N LEU A 64 -5.38 29.02 2.20
CA LEU A 64 -4.71 30.13 1.51
C LEU A 64 -5.29 30.39 0.12
N LYS A 65 -5.52 29.32 -0.64
CA LYS A 65 -6.14 29.40 -1.98
C LYS A 65 -7.57 29.93 -1.93
N ILE A 66 -8.37 29.47 -0.98
CA ILE A 66 -9.77 29.92 -0.81
C ILE A 66 -9.82 31.39 -0.38
N LEU A 67 -8.94 31.82 0.51
CA LEU A 67 -8.89 33.19 1.01
C LEU A 67 -8.15 34.16 0.06
N GLY A 68 -7.43 33.65 -0.93
CA GLY A 68 -6.60 34.44 -1.84
C GLY A 68 -5.45 35.13 -1.12
N LYS A 69 -4.79 34.43 -0.17
CA LYS A 69 -3.73 34.99 0.69
C LYS A 69 -2.43 34.19 0.55
N GLU A 70 -1.32 34.86 0.81
CA GLU A 70 0.01 34.21 0.87
C GLU A 70 0.31 33.58 2.23
N ARG A 71 -0.33 34.06 3.31
CA ARG A 71 -0.16 33.54 4.67
C ARG A 71 -1.40 33.80 5.52
N LEU A 72 -1.62 32.93 6.51
CA LEU A 72 -2.60 33.13 7.57
C LEU A 72 -2.08 34.20 8.55
N THR A 73 -2.95 35.10 9.02
CA THR A 73 -2.53 36.23 9.87
C THR A 73 -3.39 36.44 11.10
N THR A 74 -4.50 35.72 11.23
CA THR A 74 -5.45 35.86 12.34
C THR A 74 -5.63 34.56 13.11
N ASN A 75 -5.99 34.65 14.39
CA ASN A 75 -6.30 33.47 15.20
C ASN A 75 -7.46 32.64 14.62
N GLN A 76 -8.45 33.28 14.00
CA GLN A 76 -9.57 32.58 13.39
C GLN A 76 -9.15 31.75 12.18
N GLU A 77 -8.20 32.24 11.38
CA GLU A 77 -7.62 31.47 10.27
C GLU A 77 -6.82 30.28 10.77
N HIS A 78 -6.03 30.45 11.84
CA HIS A 78 -5.29 29.33 12.44
C HIS A 78 -6.22 28.29 13.08
N LEU A 79 -7.35 28.70 13.67
CA LEU A 79 -8.37 27.75 14.15
C LEU A 79 -9.02 26.99 12.98
N ALA A 80 -9.36 27.69 11.90
CA ALA A 80 -9.91 27.06 10.69
C ALA A 80 -8.93 26.06 10.05
N LEU A 81 -7.63 26.35 10.09
CA LEU A 81 -6.58 25.42 9.66
C LEU A 81 -6.64 24.10 10.45
N VAL A 82 -6.69 24.18 11.78
CA VAL A 82 -6.77 22.99 12.65
C VAL A 82 -8.04 22.19 12.39
N GLU A 83 -9.19 22.86 12.27
CA GLU A 83 -10.47 22.21 11.98
C GLU A 83 -10.48 21.53 10.60
N LEU A 84 -9.92 22.20 9.57
CA LEU A 84 -9.83 21.66 8.23
C LEU A 84 -8.89 20.44 8.19
N SER A 85 -7.74 20.53 8.85
CA SER A 85 -6.80 19.40 8.92
C SER A 85 -7.44 18.18 9.60
N GLN A 86 -8.16 18.38 10.70
CA GLN A 86 -8.91 17.31 11.36
C GLN A 86 -10.01 16.75 10.45
N LEU A 87 -10.73 17.60 9.71
CA LEU A 87 -11.74 17.16 8.75
C LEU A 87 -11.13 16.28 7.65
N LEU A 88 -9.96 16.64 7.12
CA LEU A 88 -9.25 15.83 6.12
C LEU A 88 -8.88 14.46 6.68
N LYS A 89 -8.38 14.41 7.92
CA LYS A 89 -8.04 13.16 8.61
C LYS A 89 -9.27 12.28 8.83
N ASP A 90 -10.34 12.83 9.37
CA ASP A 90 -11.58 12.11 9.66
C ASP A 90 -12.21 11.58 8.37
N THR A 91 -12.17 12.37 7.30
CA THR A 91 -12.66 11.98 5.98
C THR A 91 -11.85 10.81 5.42
N SER A 92 -10.53 10.84 5.59
CA SER A 92 -9.63 9.76 5.15
C SER A 92 -9.85 8.48 5.95
N SER A 93 -9.97 8.56 7.28
CA SER A 93 -10.29 7.41 8.15
C SER A 93 -11.62 6.77 7.74
N LYS A 94 -12.68 7.57 7.56
CA LYS A 94 -13.98 7.09 7.09
C LYS A 94 -13.92 6.39 5.74
N MET A 95 -13.04 6.84 4.84
CA MET A 95 -12.85 6.20 3.53
C MET A 95 -12.26 4.80 3.66
N PHE A 96 -11.29 4.59 4.55
CA PHE A 96 -10.68 3.28 4.77
C PHE A 96 -11.63 2.28 5.42
N MET A 97 -12.54 2.75 6.28
CA MET A 97 -13.52 1.90 6.96
C MET A 97 -14.75 1.55 6.10
N ARG A 98 -14.82 2.01 4.84
CA ARG A 98 -15.96 1.67 3.98
C ARG A 98 -15.95 0.17 3.65
N PRO A 99 -17.11 -0.49 3.62
CA PRO A 99 -17.20 -1.91 3.25
C PRO A 99 -16.55 -2.22 1.90
N GLU A 100 -16.74 -1.34 0.92
CA GLU A 100 -16.15 -1.44 -0.43
C GLU A 100 -14.62 -1.45 -0.38
N THR A 101 -14.02 -0.60 0.45
CA THR A 101 -12.56 -0.52 0.63
C THR A 101 -12.02 -1.78 1.28
N LEU A 102 -12.67 -2.25 2.36
CA LEU A 102 -12.28 -3.48 3.04
C LEU A 102 -12.39 -4.70 2.11
N GLN A 103 -13.47 -4.76 1.31
CA GLN A 103 -13.65 -5.82 0.32
C GLN A 103 -12.56 -5.77 -0.77
N ALA A 104 -12.18 -4.58 -1.23
CA ALA A 104 -11.09 -4.44 -2.19
C ALA A 104 -9.75 -4.93 -1.60
N ILE A 105 -9.48 -4.64 -0.32
CA ILE A 105 -8.30 -5.15 0.38
C ILE A 105 -8.35 -6.68 0.46
N GLU A 106 -9.48 -7.26 0.88
CA GLU A 106 -9.67 -8.72 0.90
C GLU A 106 -9.40 -9.34 -0.47
N GLN A 107 -9.90 -8.72 -1.54
CA GLN A 107 -9.68 -9.18 -2.90
C GLN A 107 -8.19 -9.13 -3.31
N ILE A 108 -7.47 -8.06 -2.97
CA ILE A 108 -6.02 -7.96 -3.24
C ILE A 108 -5.27 -9.13 -2.59
N TYR A 109 -5.56 -9.46 -1.33
CA TYR A 109 -4.94 -10.60 -0.66
C TYR A 109 -5.31 -11.92 -1.34
N ALA A 110 -6.59 -12.11 -1.71
CA ALA A 110 -7.08 -13.34 -2.33
C ALA A 110 -6.51 -13.58 -3.74
N GLU A 111 -6.21 -12.51 -4.48
CA GLU A 111 -5.62 -12.57 -5.82
C GLU A 111 -4.09 -12.68 -5.80
N THR A 112 -3.45 -12.19 -4.73
CA THR A 112 -1.99 -12.16 -4.61
C THR A 112 -1.42 -13.43 -3.97
N LEU A 113 -2.16 -14.02 -3.03
CA LEU A 113 -1.70 -15.17 -2.25
C LEU A 113 -2.53 -16.41 -2.58
N SER A 114 -1.87 -17.56 -2.61
CA SER A 114 -2.54 -18.85 -2.55
C SER A 114 -3.06 -19.17 -1.14
N GLU A 115 -3.97 -20.12 -1.03
CA GLU A 115 -4.46 -20.60 0.26
C GLU A 115 -3.33 -21.14 1.13
N GLU A 116 -2.39 -21.86 0.55
CA GLU A 116 -1.25 -22.43 1.27
C GLU A 116 -0.35 -21.34 1.86
N GLU A 117 -0.12 -20.24 1.13
CA GLU A 117 0.63 -19.08 1.60
C GLU A 117 -0.13 -18.31 2.69
N VAL A 118 -1.45 -18.15 2.55
CA VAL A 118 -2.30 -17.54 3.59
C VAL A 118 -2.23 -18.36 4.87
N GLN A 119 -2.34 -19.69 4.80
CA GLN A 119 -2.24 -20.55 5.97
C GLN A 119 -0.85 -20.52 6.62
N ALA A 120 0.22 -20.51 5.81
CA ALA A 120 1.58 -20.35 6.32
C ALA A 120 1.75 -19.00 7.05
N TYR A 121 1.18 -17.93 6.49
CA TYR A 121 1.24 -16.61 7.09
C TYR A 121 0.42 -16.54 8.40
N LEU A 122 -0.79 -17.10 8.41
CA LEU A 122 -1.61 -17.23 9.62
C LEU A 122 -0.84 -17.96 10.74
N LYS A 123 -0.19 -19.08 10.41
CA LYS A 123 0.64 -19.83 11.37
C LYS A 123 1.80 -18.99 11.90
N PHE A 124 2.44 -18.19 11.05
CA PHE A 124 3.48 -17.26 11.48
C PHE A 124 2.93 -16.20 12.44
N LEU A 125 1.80 -15.56 12.12
CA LEU A 125 1.18 -14.52 12.95
C LEU A 125 0.66 -15.02 14.29
N GLN A 126 0.43 -16.33 14.44
CA GLN A 126 0.08 -16.94 15.71
C GLN A 126 1.22 -16.96 16.72
N THR A 127 2.48 -16.79 16.30
CA THR A 127 3.62 -16.67 17.23
C THR A 127 3.80 -15.22 17.70
N PRO A 128 4.25 -14.99 18.95
CA PRO A 128 4.56 -13.64 19.42
C PRO A 128 5.56 -12.90 18.53
N GLU A 129 6.60 -13.62 18.08
CA GLU A 129 7.63 -13.08 17.19
C GLU A 129 7.05 -12.74 15.84
N GLY A 130 6.21 -13.60 15.27
CA GLY A 130 5.64 -13.37 13.95
C GLY A 130 4.68 -12.19 13.93
N LYS A 131 3.85 -12.05 14.97
CA LYS A 131 3.03 -10.85 15.16
C LYS A 131 3.88 -9.58 15.29
N SER A 132 4.94 -9.63 16.10
CA SER A 132 5.84 -8.47 16.29
C SER A 132 6.58 -8.09 15.00
N ILE A 133 7.10 -9.08 14.27
CA ILE A 133 7.79 -8.86 12.99
C ILE A 133 6.82 -8.26 11.97
N ASN A 134 5.59 -8.79 11.85
CA ASN A 134 4.58 -8.24 10.95
C ASN A 134 4.29 -6.77 11.26
N GLN A 135 3.98 -6.44 12.52
CA GLN A 135 3.73 -5.05 12.93
C GLN A 135 4.92 -4.13 12.60
N LYS A 136 6.14 -4.55 12.93
CA LYS A 136 7.35 -3.77 12.62
C LYS A 136 7.61 -3.63 11.12
N ASN A 137 7.38 -4.67 10.31
CA ASN A 137 7.56 -4.60 8.86
C ASN A 137 6.57 -3.62 8.22
N LEU A 138 5.33 -3.58 8.72
CA LEU A 138 4.34 -2.60 8.30
C LEU A 138 4.79 -1.17 8.64
N THR A 139 5.26 -0.94 9.87
CA THR A 139 5.83 0.37 10.27
C THR A 139 7.09 0.75 9.48
N ILE A 140 8.00 -0.19 9.23
CA ILE A 140 9.20 0.05 8.41
C ILE A 140 8.79 0.50 7.01
N SER A 141 7.81 -0.17 6.41
CA SER A 141 7.30 0.18 5.08
C SER A 141 6.68 1.60 5.07
N SER A 142 5.87 1.94 6.08
CA SER A 142 5.33 3.30 6.28
C SER A 142 6.45 4.35 6.37
N ASN A 143 7.42 4.12 7.25
CA ASN A 143 8.53 5.05 7.50
C ASN A 143 9.40 5.26 6.25
N VAL A 144 9.68 4.21 5.49
CA VAL A 144 10.42 4.31 4.22
C VAL A 144 9.63 5.15 3.22
N PHE A 145 8.33 4.90 3.07
CA PHE A 145 7.48 5.67 2.16
C PHE A 145 7.43 7.16 2.56
N GLN A 146 7.26 7.46 3.85
CA GLN A 146 7.28 8.82 4.38
C GLN A 146 8.62 9.53 4.15
N TYR A 147 9.74 8.83 4.37
CA TYR A 147 11.07 9.37 4.08
C TYR A 147 11.20 9.72 2.59
N MET A 148 10.76 8.83 1.69
CA MET A 148 10.80 9.08 0.25
C MET A 148 9.93 10.28 -0.16
N ASN A 149 8.73 10.41 0.42
CA ASN A 149 7.87 11.58 0.18
C ASN A 149 8.52 12.87 0.69
N SER A 150 9.08 12.87 1.91
CA SER A 150 9.79 14.03 2.47
C SER A 150 10.99 14.41 1.61
N LEU A 151 11.76 13.42 1.14
CA LEU A 151 12.89 13.62 0.24
C LEU A 151 12.43 14.23 -1.08
N SER A 152 11.36 13.70 -1.70
CA SER A 152 10.78 14.25 -2.92
C SER A 152 10.39 15.72 -2.76
N GLN A 153 9.71 16.07 -1.67
CA GLN A 153 9.33 17.46 -1.39
C GLN A 153 10.55 18.36 -1.18
N LYS A 154 11.57 17.89 -0.46
CA LYS A 154 12.84 18.63 -0.29
C LYS A 154 13.53 18.84 -1.63
N THR A 155 13.58 17.83 -2.49
CA THR A 155 14.17 17.93 -3.83
C THR A 155 13.42 18.93 -4.71
N LEU A 156 12.08 18.94 -4.68
CA LEU A 156 11.29 19.91 -5.45
C LEU A 156 11.45 21.35 -4.95
N ASN A 157 11.70 21.53 -3.65
CA ASN A 157 11.92 22.83 -3.02
C ASN A 157 13.39 23.29 -3.06
N ASP A 158 14.33 22.41 -3.43
CA ASP A 158 15.73 22.77 -3.60
C ASP A 158 15.90 23.69 -4.81
N PRO A 159 16.50 24.90 -4.66
CA PRO A 159 16.57 25.87 -5.75
C PRO A 159 17.31 25.37 -7.00
N GLU A 160 18.38 24.59 -6.84
CA GLU A 160 19.19 24.09 -7.95
C GLU A 160 18.42 22.98 -8.71
N GLN A 161 17.83 22.04 -7.98
CA GLN A 161 17.02 20.98 -8.57
C GLN A 161 15.75 21.56 -9.21
N ASN A 162 15.13 22.57 -8.60
CA ASN A 162 13.95 23.24 -9.15
C ASN A 162 14.26 23.96 -10.46
N LEU A 163 15.40 24.65 -10.55
CA LEU A 163 15.86 25.29 -11.80
C LEU A 163 16.07 24.23 -12.89
N LYS A 164 16.79 23.16 -12.58
CA LYS A 164 17.04 22.07 -13.52
C LYS A 164 15.74 21.40 -13.99
N LEU A 165 14.80 21.16 -13.06
CA LEU A 165 13.49 20.60 -13.37
C LEU A 165 12.69 21.54 -14.28
N LYS A 166 12.71 22.85 -14.03
CA LYS A 166 12.05 23.85 -14.89
C LYS A 166 12.63 23.84 -16.30
N GLU A 167 13.96 23.78 -16.46
CA GLU A 167 14.60 23.70 -17.77
C GLU A 167 14.19 22.42 -18.52
N GLN A 168 14.17 21.28 -17.82
CA GLN A 168 13.71 20.01 -18.38
C GLN A 168 12.23 20.06 -18.77
N LEU A 169 11.37 20.59 -17.90
CA LEU A 169 9.94 20.78 -18.18
C LEU A 169 9.75 21.66 -19.41
N LEU A 170 10.45 22.79 -19.49
CA LEU A 170 10.41 23.70 -20.64
C LEU A 170 10.82 23.00 -21.93
N SER A 171 11.84 22.14 -21.91
CA SER A 171 12.24 21.38 -23.10
C SER A 171 11.17 20.39 -23.56
N ILE A 172 10.39 19.82 -22.64
CA ILE A 172 9.29 18.89 -22.92
C ILE A 172 8.07 19.64 -23.48
N ILE A 173 7.71 20.78 -22.88
CA ILE A 173 6.49 21.50 -23.27
C ILE A 173 6.68 22.39 -24.49
N LYS A 174 7.90 22.89 -24.76
CA LYS A 174 8.18 23.84 -25.86
C LYS A 174 7.63 23.41 -27.23
N PRO A 175 7.73 22.13 -27.66
CA PRO A 175 7.13 21.68 -28.91
C PRO A 175 5.59 21.73 -28.93
N LEU A 176 4.93 21.61 -27.77
CA LEU A 176 3.46 21.61 -27.66
C LEU A 176 2.86 23.02 -27.77
N ILE A 177 3.70 24.05 -27.67
CA ILE A 177 3.31 25.47 -27.71
C ILE A 177 3.77 26.14 -29.01
N GLN A 178 4.39 25.39 -29.93
CA GLN A 178 4.95 25.93 -31.18
C GLN A 178 4.06 25.74 -32.42
N ASP A 179 2.79 25.33 -32.24
CA ASP A 179 1.78 25.33 -33.30
C ASP A 179 0.70 26.39 -33.03
N GLU A 180 1.06 27.66 -33.22
CA GLU A 180 0.18 28.78 -33.67
C GLU A 180 1.00 29.77 -34.52
#